data_AF-K1ZT33-F1
#
_entry.id   AF-K1ZT33-F1
#
_cell.length_a   1.000
_cell.length_b   1.000
_cell.length_c   1.000
_cell.angle_alpha   90.00
_cell.angle_beta   90.00
_cell.angle_gamma   90.00
#
_symmetry.space_group_name_H-M   'P 1'
#
loop_
_entity.id
_entity.type
_entity.pdbx_description
1 polymer ?
#
loop_
_entity_poly.entity_id
_entity_poly.type
_entity_poly.pdbx_seq_one_letter_code
_entity_poly.pdbx_strand_id
1 'polypeptide(L)'
;MGCGGMYFPTNLGVRISELRPGDEIIILKGEGYPAVAQETTTIVWILAGFSALCIDGTAISCLNVSDFIRTGRHFDRFEISEEAKQMEKEASERRREMEAEEAELLAELELDHVDPTIKFKGLDIPNPPPEPE
;
A
#
# COMPACT_ATOMS: atom_id res chain seq x y z
N MET A 1 7.35 -6.97 7.92
CA MET A 1 6.22 -6.45 8.71
C MET A 1 4.90 -6.95 8.13
N GLY A 2 4.12 -7.70 8.92
CA GLY A 2 2.78 -8.15 8.56
C GLY A 2 1.74 -7.13 8.99
N CYS A 3 0.85 -6.73 8.07
CA CYS A 3 -0.32 -5.89 8.36
C CYS A 3 -1.28 -6.61 9.31
N GLY A 4 -1.04 -6.52 10.61
CA GLY A 4 -1.87 -7.04 11.70
C GLY A 4 -3.09 -6.18 12.01
N GLY A 5 -3.83 -5.75 11.00
CA GLY A 5 -5.14 -5.13 11.15
C GLY A 5 -6.01 -5.60 10.00
N MET A 6 -7.16 -6.20 10.29
CA MET A 6 -8.12 -6.66 9.28
C MET A 6 -8.61 -5.48 8.42
N TYR A 7 -7.83 -5.06 7.42
CA TYR A 7 -8.34 -4.31 6.30
C TYR A 7 -9.05 -5.31 5.41
N PHE A 8 -10.35 -5.51 5.66
CA PHE A 8 -11.19 -6.11 4.64
C PHE A 8 -11.00 -5.29 3.37
N PRO A 9 -10.67 -5.93 2.23
CA PRO A 9 -10.52 -5.19 1.00
C PRO A 9 -11.86 -4.53 0.71
N THR A 10 -11.87 -3.19 0.73
CA THR A 10 -13.06 -2.44 0.33
C THR A 10 -13.39 -2.84 -1.11
N ASN A 11 -14.66 -2.74 -1.52
CA ASN A 11 -15.03 -3.01 -2.91
C ASN A 11 -14.14 -2.23 -3.89
N LEU A 12 -13.73 -1.02 -3.51
CA LEU A 12 -12.76 -0.22 -4.25
C LEU A 12 -11.36 -0.86 -4.29
N GLY A 13 -10.82 -1.30 -3.15
CA GLY A 13 -9.54 -2.00 -3.10
C GLY A 13 -9.51 -3.26 -3.97
N VAL A 14 -10.59 -4.05 -3.98
CA VAL A 14 -10.73 -5.21 -4.87
C VAL A 14 -10.67 -4.76 -6.34
N ARG A 15 -11.46 -3.75 -6.71
CA ARG A 15 -11.48 -3.21 -8.08
C ARG A 15 -10.14 -2.67 -8.53
N ILE A 16 -9.37 -2.03 -7.64
CA ILE A 16 -8.01 -1.57 -7.92
C ILE A 16 -7.07 -2.75 -8.13
N SER A 17 -7.18 -3.81 -7.32
CA SER A 17 -6.33 -5.01 -7.44
C SER A 17 -6.51 -5.78 -8.75
N GLU A 18 -7.65 -5.59 -9.44
CA GLU A 18 -7.92 -6.19 -10.75
C GLU A 18 -7.39 -5.38 -11.93
N LEU A 19 -6.85 -4.19 -11.69
CA LEU A 19 -6.23 -3.35 -12.72
C LEU A 19 -4.85 -3.88 -13.09
N ARG A 20 -4.37 -3.45 -14.26
CA ARG A 20 -2.99 -3.65 -14.71
C ARG A 20 -2.46 -2.34 -15.32
N PRO A 21 -1.14 -2.10 -15.28
CA PRO A 21 -0.55 -1.01 -16.07
C PRO A 21 -1.01 -1.09 -17.52
N GLY A 22 -1.47 0.02 -18.08
CA GLY A 22 -2.06 0.10 -19.41
C GLY A 22 -3.59 0.00 -19.46
N ASP A 23 -4.27 -0.41 -18.37
CA ASP A 23 -5.73 -0.38 -18.31
C ASP A 23 -6.24 1.06 -18.32
N GLU A 24 -7.25 1.33 -19.13
CA GLU A 24 -7.91 2.64 -19.19
C GLU A 24 -9.10 2.69 -18.21
N ILE A 25 -9.16 3.79 -17.47
CA ILE A 25 -10.19 4.06 -16.47
C ILE A 25 -10.76 5.45 -16.66
N ILE A 26 -11.98 5.64 -16.16
CA ILE A 26 -12.63 6.94 -16.05
C ILE A 26 -12.64 7.30 -14.57
N ILE A 27 -12.05 8.45 -14.23
CA ILE A 27 -12.08 9.03 -12.89
C ILE A 27 -13.23 10.03 -12.87
N LEU A 28 -14.14 9.87 -11.89
CA LEU A 28 -15.31 10.73 -11.77
C LEU A 28 -14.92 12.10 -11.22
N LYS A 29 -15.74 13.11 -11.52
CA LYS A 29 -15.52 14.48 -11.02
C LYS A 29 -15.40 14.49 -9.49
N GLY A 30 -14.35 15.11 -8.97
CA GLY A 30 -14.07 15.22 -7.54
C GLY A 30 -13.33 14.03 -6.93
N GLU A 31 -13.09 12.98 -7.72
CA GLU A 31 -12.35 11.79 -7.31
C GLU A 31 -10.86 11.89 -7.66
N GLY A 32 -10.06 11.01 -7.04
CA GLY A 32 -8.62 10.93 -7.25
C GLY A 32 -7.82 11.98 -6.46
N TYR A 33 -6.49 11.88 -6.56
CA TYR A 33 -5.56 12.79 -5.93
C TYR A 33 -4.46 13.20 -6.91
N PRO A 34 -4.35 14.49 -7.30
CA PRO A 34 -5.31 15.55 -7.00
C PRO A 34 -6.70 15.25 -7.59
N ALA A 35 -7.74 15.81 -6.96
CA ALA A 35 -9.12 15.59 -7.40
C ALA A 35 -9.36 16.17 -8.80
N VAL A 36 -9.95 15.37 -9.69
CA VAL A 36 -10.19 15.82 -11.08
C VAL A 36 -11.37 16.79 -11.14
N ALA A 37 -11.19 17.90 -11.87
CA ALA A 37 -12.22 18.96 -11.97
C ALA A 37 -13.46 18.53 -12.77
N GLN A 38 -13.30 17.56 -13.66
CA GLN A 38 -14.34 16.95 -14.48
C GLN A 38 -14.05 15.47 -14.67
N GLU A 39 -15.07 14.71 -15.05
CA GLU A 39 -14.88 13.31 -15.43
C GLU A 39 -13.80 13.19 -16.51
N THR A 40 -12.80 12.37 -16.24
CA THR A 40 -11.58 12.31 -17.06
C THR A 40 -11.19 10.86 -17.30
N THR A 41 -10.89 10.54 -18.56
CA THR A 41 -10.35 9.24 -18.94
C THR A 41 -8.84 9.29 -18.85
N THR A 42 -8.24 8.31 -18.18
CA THR A 42 -6.79 8.21 -18.01
C THR A 42 -6.35 6.74 -18.04
N ILE A 43 -5.05 6.51 -18.10
CA ILE A 43 -4.45 5.17 -18.17
C ILE A 43 -3.68 4.91 -16.89
N VAL A 44 -3.86 3.71 -16.34
CA VAL A 44 -3.10 3.24 -15.18
C VAL A 44 -1.64 3.06 -15.57
N TRP A 45 -0.72 3.69 -14.86
CA TRP A 45 0.71 3.54 -15.09
C TRP A 45 1.35 2.61 -14.06
N ILE A 46 1.14 2.86 -12.77
CA ILE A 46 1.77 2.10 -11.68
C ILE A 46 0.71 1.61 -10.72
N LEU A 47 0.86 0.37 -10.25
CA LEU A 47 0.06 -0.21 -9.17
C LEU A 47 0.94 -0.46 -7.94
N ALA A 48 0.42 -0.07 -6.78
CA ALA A 48 1.07 -0.28 -5.49
C ALA A 48 0.02 -0.73 -4.46
N GLY A 49 -0.07 -2.04 -4.24
CA GLY A 49 -1.06 -2.65 -3.34
C GLY A 49 -2.49 -2.34 -3.79
N PHE A 50 -3.17 -1.48 -3.04
CA PHE A 50 -4.55 -1.03 -3.30
C PHE A 50 -4.62 0.43 -3.79
N SER A 51 -3.56 0.91 -4.43
CA SER A 51 -3.49 2.24 -5.04
C SER A 51 -2.93 2.15 -6.46
N ALA A 52 -3.33 3.09 -7.31
CA ALA A 52 -2.85 3.22 -8.68
C ALA A 52 -2.46 4.67 -8.99
N LEU A 53 -1.36 4.87 -9.71
CA LEU A 53 -0.96 6.16 -10.28
C LEU A 53 -1.24 6.13 -11.78
N CYS A 54 -1.92 7.16 -12.28
CA CYS A 54 -2.28 7.29 -13.69
C CYS A 54 -1.27 8.16 -14.46
N ILE A 55 -1.30 8.06 -15.79
CA ILE A 55 -0.34 8.71 -16.69
C ILE A 55 -0.38 10.24 -16.65
N ASP A 56 -1.48 10.84 -16.18
CA ASP A 56 -1.70 12.27 -16.02
C ASP A 56 -1.28 12.80 -14.64
N GLY A 57 -0.89 11.90 -13.74
CA GLY A 57 -0.49 12.22 -12.38
C GLY A 57 -1.63 12.10 -11.36
N THR A 58 -2.84 11.69 -11.78
CA THR A 58 -3.90 11.41 -10.82
C THR A 58 -3.68 10.04 -10.16
N ALA A 59 -3.70 10.01 -8.84
CA ALA A 59 -3.64 8.78 -8.05
C ALA A 59 -5.04 8.40 -7.55
N ILE A 60 -5.35 7.10 -7.57
CA ILE A 60 -6.54 6.53 -6.91
C ILE A 60 -6.09 5.58 -5.80
N SER A 61 -6.78 5.60 -4.67
CA SER A 61 -6.44 4.76 -3.53
C SER A 61 -7.69 4.36 -2.75
N CYS A 62 -7.68 3.13 -2.22
CA CYS A 62 -8.71 2.68 -1.29
C CYS A 62 -8.73 3.49 0.03
N LEU A 63 -7.64 4.19 0.36
CA LEU A 63 -7.53 5.02 1.56
C LEU A 63 -8.13 6.41 1.38
N ASN A 64 -8.12 6.94 0.15
CA ASN A 64 -8.62 8.28 -0.17
C ASN A 64 -10.05 8.26 -0.74
N VAL A 65 -10.75 7.11 -0.62
CA VAL A 65 -12.12 6.89 -1.09
C VAL A 65 -12.33 7.42 -2.52
N SER A 66 -11.49 6.98 -3.46
CA SER A 66 -11.57 7.41 -4.85
C SER A 66 -12.36 6.42 -5.71
N ASP A 67 -13.45 6.81 -6.36
CA ASP A 67 -14.16 5.90 -7.30
C ASP A 67 -13.71 6.11 -8.76
N PHE A 68 -13.83 5.06 -9.56
CA PHE A 68 -13.49 5.07 -10.99
C PHE A 68 -14.35 4.07 -11.76
N ILE A 69 -14.31 4.09 -13.09
CA ILE A 69 -14.98 3.11 -13.95
C ILE A 69 -13.94 2.49 -14.89
N ARG A 70 -13.95 1.17 -15.05
CA ARG A 70 -13.10 0.48 -16.05
C ARG A 70 -13.77 0.59 -17.41
N THR A 71 -13.03 0.96 -18.43
CA THR A 71 -13.57 1.00 -19.81
C THR A 71 -13.42 -0.33 -20.54
N GLY A 72 -12.52 -1.20 -20.06
CA GLY A 72 -12.16 -2.46 -20.71
C GLY A 72 -11.11 -2.30 -21.82
N ARG A 73 -10.67 -1.07 -22.12
CA ARG A 73 -9.56 -0.81 -23.05
C ARG A 73 -8.22 -0.98 -22.33
N HIS A 74 -7.23 -1.45 -23.08
CA HIS A 74 -5.86 -1.67 -22.61
C HIS A 74 -4.86 -1.17 -23.65
N PHE A 75 -3.81 -0.50 -23.18
CA PHE A 75 -2.76 0.08 -24.01
C PHE A 75 -1.39 -0.45 -23.60
N ASP A 76 -0.70 -1.13 -24.51
CA ASP A 76 0.68 -1.61 -24.28
C ASP A 76 1.71 -0.48 -24.30
N ARG A 77 1.37 0.65 -24.93
CA ARG A 77 2.23 1.83 -25.06
C ARG A 77 1.41 3.09 -24.84
N PHE A 78 1.90 3.96 -23.99
CA PHE A 78 1.27 5.22 -23.64
C PHE A 78 2.34 6.22 -23.20
N GLU A 79 2.04 7.51 -23.38
CA GLU A 79 2.90 8.59 -22.92
C GLU A 79 2.54 8.95 -21.48
N ILE A 80 3.56 9.21 -20.66
CA ILE A 80 3.43 9.53 -19.25
C ILE A 80 3.78 11.00 -19.09
N SER A 81 2.92 11.75 -18.40
CA SER A 81 3.13 13.17 -18.13
C SER A 81 4.35 13.38 -17.23
N GLU A 82 4.94 14.58 -17.31
CA GLU A 82 6.07 14.93 -16.46
C GLU A 82 5.64 15.04 -14.98
N GLU A 83 4.39 15.45 -14.74
CA GLU A 83 3.80 15.52 -13.40
C GLU A 83 3.71 14.12 -12.77
N ALA A 84 3.26 13.12 -13.53
CA ALA A 84 3.20 11.74 -13.06
C ALA A 84 4.60 11.21 -12.72
N LYS A 85 5.59 11.44 -13.60
CA LYS A 85 6.99 11.04 -13.37
C LYS A 85 7.57 11.69 -12.13
N GLN A 86 7.30 12.98 -11.91
CA GLN A 86 7.77 13.70 -10.74
C GLN A 86 7.16 13.12 -9.45
N MET A 87 5.86 12.80 -9.45
CA MET A 87 5.21 12.16 -8.29
C MET A 87 5.78 10.78 -7.99
N GLU A 88 6.05 9.97 -9.02
CA GLU A 88 6.69 8.66 -8.85
C GLU A 88 8.08 8.79 -8.24
N LYS A 89 8.89 9.73 -8.76
CA LYS A 89 10.22 10.00 -8.24
C LYS A 89 10.19 10.39 -6.77
N GLU A 90 9.36 11.35 -6.38
CA GLU A 90 9.21 11.77 -4.98
C GLU A 90 8.67 10.64 -4.07
N ALA A 91 7.81 9.78 -4.58
CA ALA A 91 7.32 8.62 -3.85
C ALA A 91 8.40 7.54 -3.70
N SER A 92 9.27 7.37 -4.70
CA SER A 92 10.40 6.43 -4.65
C SER A 92 11.47 6.86 -3.64
N GLU A 93 11.79 8.16 -3.60
CA GLU A 93 12.76 8.74 -2.67
C GLU A 93 12.26 8.60 -1.22
N ARG A 94 11.01 8.98 -0.96
CA ARG A 94 10.39 8.82 0.38
C ARG A 94 10.33 7.37 0.85
N ARG A 95 10.04 6.41 -0.05
CA ARG A 95 10.06 4.98 0.30
C ARG A 95 11.44 4.52 0.70
N ARG A 96 12.48 4.95 -0.03
CA ARG A 96 13.86 4.61 0.28
C ARG A 96 14.33 5.19 1.62
N GLU A 97 13.92 6.40 1.95
CA GLU A 97 14.21 7.02 3.26
C GLU A 97 13.54 6.23 4.39
N MET A 98 12.25 5.90 4.26
CA MET A 98 11.50 5.14 5.26
C MET A 98 12.05 3.72 5.45
N GLU A 99 12.44 3.04 4.36
CA GLU A 99 13.08 1.72 4.42
C GLU A 99 14.45 1.78 5.12
N ALA A 100 15.21 2.86 4.93
CA ALA A 100 16.48 3.05 5.62
C ALA A 100 16.29 3.31 7.12
N GLU A 101 15.33 4.16 7.49
CA GLU A 101 14.97 4.43 8.90
C GLU A 101 14.44 3.17 9.60
N GLU A 102 13.57 2.39 8.95
CA GLU A 102 13.06 1.13 9.50
C GLU A 102 14.21 0.12 9.72
N ALA A 103 15.14 0.02 8.77
CA ALA A 103 16.30 -0.85 8.90
C ALA A 103 17.24 -0.42 10.04
N GLU A 104 17.45 0.88 10.23
CA GLU A 104 18.25 1.42 11.35
C GLU A 104 17.60 1.11 12.70
N LEU A 105 16.30 1.38 12.85
CA LEU A 105 15.53 1.05 14.06
C LEU A 105 15.54 -0.46 14.36
N LEU A 106 15.41 -1.29 13.33
CA LEU A 106 15.46 -2.75 13.50
C LEU A 106 16.84 -3.20 13.98
N ALA A 107 17.92 -2.62 13.44
CA ALA A 107 19.28 -2.92 13.87
C ALA A 107 19.55 -2.50 15.33
N GLU A 108 18.98 -1.37 15.78
CA GLU A 108 19.04 -0.97 17.19
C GLU A 108 18.28 -1.94 18.11
N LEU A 109 17.11 -2.42 17.68
CA LEU A 109 16.30 -3.38 18.46
C LEU A 109 16.91 -4.79 18.53
N GLU A 110 17.65 -5.22 17.50
CA GLU A 110 18.38 -6.49 17.51
C GLU A 110 19.60 -6.50 18.46
N LEU A 111 20.04 -5.32 18.94
CA LEU A 111 21.15 -5.18 19.90
C LEU A 111 20.74 -5.25 21.37
N ASP A 112 19.43 -5.26 21.69
CA ASP A 112 18.95 -5.63 23.02
C ASP A 112 19.10 -7.14 23.19
N HIS A 113 20.33 -7.56 23.50
CA HIS A 113 20.62 -8.87 24.05
C HIS A 113 19.65 -9.14 25.20
N VAL A 114 18.76 -10.12 25.03
CA VAL A 114 18.12 -10.80 26.15
C VAL A 114 19.25 -11.34 27.01
N ASP A 115 19.58 -10.63 28.09
CA ASP A 115 20.59 -11.08 29.03
C ASP A 115 20.14 -12.45 29.57
N PRO A 116 20.87 -13.54 29.25
CA PRO A 116 20.47 -14.89 29.63
C PRO A 116 20.47 -15.10 31.16
N THR A 117 20.89 -14.10 31.94
CA THR A 117 20.84 -14.10 33.40
C THR A 117 19.58 -13.48 34.00
N ILE A 118 18.68 -12.88 33.19
CA ILE A 118 17.38 -12.40 33.66
C ILE A 118 16.48 -13.62 33.96
N LYS A 119 16.56 -14.10 35.20
CA LYS A 119 15.56 -15.03 35.75
C LYS A 119 14.25 -14.25 35.90
N PHE A 120 13.25 -14.56 35.07
CA PHE A 120 11.87 -14.13 35.30
C PHE A 120 11.44 -14.56 36.71
N LYS A 121 11.43 -13.62 37.66
CA LYS A 121 10.82 -13.83 38.96
C LYS A 121 9.30 -13.70 38.79
N GLY A 122 8.62 -14.84 38.78
CA GLY A 122 7.20 -14.92 39.07
C GLY A 122 6.30 -14.91 37.83
N LEU A 123 6.06 -16.11 37.30
CA LEU A 123 4.75 -16.51 36.81
C LEU A 123 4.61 -17.98 37.19
N ASP A 124 4.08 -18.22 38.39
CA ASP A 124 3.59 -19.53 38.81
C ASP A 124 2.42 -19.90 37.90
N ILE A 125 2.72 -20.43 36.71
CA ILE A 125 1.73 -21.06 35.85
C ILE A 125 1.68 -22.52 36.31
N PRO A 126 0.62 -22.97 37.01
CA PRO A 126 0.49 -24.37 37.37
C PRO A 126 0.43 -25.22 36.10
N ASN A 127 1.22 -26.30 36.09
CA ASN A 127 1.18 -27.28 34.99
C ASN A 127 -0.26 -27.77 34.78
N PRO A 128 -0.74 -27.88 33.52
CA PRO A 128 -2.03 -28.49 33.25
C PRO A 128 -2.01 -29.96 33.74
N PRO A 129 -3.11 -30.44 34.34
CA PRO A 129 -3.19 -31.82 34.80
C PRO A 129 -3.09 -32.80 33.62
N PRO A 130 -2.48 -33.98 33.81
CA PRO A 130 -2.40 -34.99 32.77
C PRO A 130 -3.80 -35.48 32.39
N GLU A 131 -4.04 -35.60 31.08
CA GLU A 131 -5.30 -36.13 30.53
C GLU A 131 -5.50 -37.60 30.96
N PRO A 132 -6.72 -38.01 31.33
CA PRO A 132 -7.01 -39.40 31.66
C PRO A 132 -7.08 -40.26 30.40
N GLU A 133 -6.43 -41.43 30.46
CA GLU A 133 -6.50 -42.52 29.46
C GLU A 133 -7.90 -43.14 29.34
#